data_AF-A0AAU0MLG6-F1
#
_entry.id   AF-A0AAU0MLG6-F1
#
_cell.length_a   1.000
_cell.length_b   1.000
_cell.length_c   1.000
_cell.angle_alpha   90.00
_cell.angle_beta   90.00
_cell.angle_gamma   90.00
#
_symmetry.space_group_name_H-M   'P 1'
#
loop_
_entity.id
_entity.type
_entity.pdbx_description
1 polymer ?
#
loop_
_entity_poly.entity_id
_entity_poly.type
_entity_poly.pdbx_seq_one_letter_code
_entity_poly.pdbx_strand_id
1 'polypeptide(L)'
;MVDGKFRPASVTNAVRTAYEIPAIVDKLGFDWMKVDLNWNTVTIRGEAPDAESKRTGFAAAKAVILTHPNARAGAIAQIDDRITVSHDQNTQDVSLLSQAIESLGYDWLTVEARPKIATLSGVAPTRAIKEDAYLAAQQVIASDRALLDEVYVLVDAISVSGGEPSFGNIVSELPLQPTSGQCQSAFEQVIVDRKVEFALNQASLRPASERLLDAATAIALLCKDYELEIGVHTDARGSDGYNLILSQERADSIKTYLINHGVSPSNLTATGYGETQPLDPAMTNQAYQKNRRTEFNIVER
;
A
#
# COMPACT_ATOMS: atom_id res chain seq x y z
N MET A 1 1.48 -34.30 61.30
CA MET A 1 1.55 -32.86 61.57
C MET A 1 2.90 -32.37 61.06
N VAL A 2 3.08 -31.44 60.12
CA VAL A 2 2.24 -30.73 59.13
C VAL A 2 3.22 -30.44 57.99
N ASP A 3 2.89 -30.84 56.77
CA ASP A 3 3.72 -30.64 55.58
C ASP A 3 3.37 -29.27 54.97
N GLY A 4 4.10 -28.23 55.36
CA GLY A 4 3.87 -26.84 54.98
C GLY A 4 4.72 -26.42 53.79
N LYS A 5 4.36 -26.83 52.57
CA LYS A 5 4.95 -26.27 51.35
C LYS A 5 4.41 -24.87 51.08
N PHE A 6 5.20 -23.87 51.47
CA PHE A 6 5.07 -22.47 51.08
C PHE A 6 5.13 -22.38 49.54
N ARG A 7 4.00 -22.10 48.88
CA ARG A 7 3.98 -21.67 47.48
C ARG A 7 4.04 -20.14 47.47
N PRO A 8 5.04 -19.49 46.85
CA PRO A 8 5.12 -18.03 46.83
C PRO A 8 3.91 -17.44 46.09
N ALA A 9 3.32 -16.38 46.68
CA ALA A 9 2.11 -15.71 46.17
C ALA A 9 2.20 -15.24 44.69
N SER A 10 3.42 -15.09 44.16
CA SER A 10 3.67 -14.70 42.77
C SER A 10 3.26 -15.76 41.75
N VAL A 11 3.46 -17.05 42.05
CA VAL A 11 3.11 -18.16 41.12
C VAL A 11 1.61 -18.34 41.06
N THR A 12 0.91 -18.20 42.21
CA THR A 12 -0.55 -18.32 42.30
C THR A 12 -1.26 -17.20 41.53
N ASN A 13 -0.76 -15.97 41.61
CA ASN A 13 -1.33 -14.82 40.90
C ASN A 13 -1.08 -14.89 39.38
N ALA A 14 0.10 -15.34 38.95
CA ALA A 14 0.41 -15.51 37.52
C ALA A 14 -0.47 -16.59 36.88
N VAL A 15 -0.63 -17.73 37.54
CA VAL A 15 -1.50 -18.82 37.08
C VAL A 15 -2.96 -18.36 37.01
N ARG A 16 -3.45 -17.61 38.02
CA ARG A 16 -4.83 -17.11 38.02
C ARG A 16 -5.08 -16.10 36.88
N THR A 17 -4.12 -15.21 36.62
CA THR A 17 -4.18 -14.22 35.53
C THR A 17 -4.29 -14.87 34.15
N ALA A 18 -3.56 -15.98 33.95
CA ALA A 18 -3.54 -16.70 32.67
C ALA A 18 -4.91 -17.30 32.30
N TYR A 19 -5.79 -17.54 33.28
CA TYR A 19 -7.15 -18.05 33.05
C TYR A 19 -8.23 -16.96 33.15
N GLU A 20 -8.06 -15.96 34.02
CA GLU A 20 -9.07 -14.92 34.25
C GLU A 20 -9.16 -13.92 33.10
N ILE A 21 -8.03 -13.50 32.53
CA ILE A 21 -7.99 -12.46 31.50
C ILE A 21 -8.61 -12.90 30.16
N PRO A 22 -8.33 -14.10 29.63
CA PRO A 22 -9.03 -14.58 28.44
C PRO A 22 -10.53 -14.70 28.70
N ALA A 23 -10.93 -15.23 29.86
CA ALA A 23 -12.35 -15.45 30.19
C ALA A 23 -13.17 -14.16 30.34
N ILE A 24 -12.58 -13.05 30.81
CA ILE A 24 -13.30 -11.76 30.87
C ILE A 24 -13.42 -11.10 29.51
N VAL A 25 -12.46 -11.32 28.61
CA VAL A 25 -12.53 -10.81 27.22
C VAL A 25 -13.52 -11.62 26.40
N ASP A 26 -13.57 -12.95 26.58
CA ASP A 26 -14.55 -13.82 25.91
C ASP A 26 -16.00 -13.40 26.22
N LYS A 27 -16.27 -12.86 27.42
CA LYS A 27 -17.61 -12.35 27.81
C LYS A 27 -18.04 -11.09 27.06
N LEU A 28 -17.15 -10.44 26.31
CA LEU A 28 -17.51 -9.29 25.48
C LEU A 28 -18.29 -9.68 24.22
N GLY A 29 -18.35 -10.97 23.86
CA GLY A 29 -19.16 -11.46 22.75
C GLY A 29 -18.56 -11.23 21.37
N PHE A 30 -17.25 -10.99 21.28
CA PHE A 30 -16.54 -10.88 20.00
C PHE A 30 -15.92 -12.24 19.64
N ASP A 31 -16.68 -13.06 18.91
CA ASP A 31 -16.29 -14.45 18.58
C ASP A 31 -14.98 -14.56 17.79
N TRP A 32 -14.65 -13.51 17.02
CA TRP A 32 -13.43 -13.37 16.24
C TRP A 32 -12.19 -13.01 17.06
N MET A 33 -12.34 -12.62 18.32
CA MET A 33 -11.26 -12.15 19.18
C MET A 33 -10.72 -13.27 20.08
N LYS A 34 -9.39 -13.30 20.22
CA LYS A 34 -8.64 -14.21 21.10
C LYS A 34 -7.60 -13.43 21.88
N VAL A 35 -7.27 -13.93 23.06
CA VAL A 35 -6.29 -13.32 23.95
C VAL A 35 -5.23 -14.33 24.31
N ASP A 36 -3.97 -13.98 24.05
CA ASP A 36 -2.82 -14.72 24.56
C ASP A 36 -2.13 -13.90 25.64
N LEU A 37 -1.65 -14.58 26.69
CA LEU A 37 -0.83 -13.96 27.73
C LEU A 37 0.57 -14.54 27.69
N ASN A 38 1.55 -13.65 27.63
CA ASN A 38 2.95 -14.01 27.77
C ASN A 38 3.60 -13.14 28.84
N TRP A 39 3.80 -13.72 30.02
CA TRP A 39 4.37 -13.06 31.21
C TRP A 39 3.63 -11.78 31.60
N ASN A 40 4.07 -10.63 31.10
CA ASN A 40 3.52 -9.31 31.40
C ASN A 40 2.87 -8.63 30.18
N THR A 41 2.79 -9.31 29.03
CA THR A 41 2.14 -8.81 27.81
C THR A 41 0.86 -9.57 27.53
N VAL A 42 -0.21 -8.83 27.25
CA VAL A 42 -1.47 -9.37 26.73
C VAL A 42 -1.54 -9.07 25.24
N THR A 43 -1.57 -10.10 24.42
CA THR A 43 -1.77 -9.96 22.97
C THR A 43 -3.23 -10.24 22.65
N ILE A 44 -3.92 -9.26 22.08
CA ILE A 44 -5.27 -9.43 21.56
C ILE A 44 -5.16 -9.64 20.05
N ARG A 45 -5.61 -10.79 19.56
CA ARG A 45 -5.54 -11.16 18.14
C ARG A 45 -6.90 -11.63 17.65
N GLY A 46 -7.06 -11.69 16.33
CA GLY A 46 -8.32 -12.08 15.72
C GLY A 46 -8.51 -11.42 14.37
N GLU A 47 -9.57 -11.80 13.67
CA GLU A 47 -9.95 -11.21 12.39
C GLU A 47 -11.32 -10.55 12.53
N ALA A 48 -11.35 -9.25 12.83
CA ALA A 48 -12.57 -8.49 13.01
C ALA A 48 -13.32 -8.31 11.68
N PRO A 49 -14.66 -8.35 11.64
CA PRO A 49 -15.41 -8.26 10.40
C PRO A 49 -15.30 -6.90 9.68
N ASP A 50 -14.94 -5.83 10.40
CA ASP A 50 -14.77 -4.47 9.87
C ASP A 50 -13.89 -3.60 10.80
N ALA A 51 -13.51 -2.40 10.36
CA ALA A 51 -12.64 -1.50 11.09
C ALA A 51 -13.28 -0.93 12.38
N GLU A 52 -14.60 -0.71 12.39
CA GLU A 52 -15.33 -0.25 13.56
C GLU A 52 -15.44 -1.34 14.63
N SER A 53 -15.71 -2.57 14.23
CA SER A 53 -15.69 -3.77 15.04
C SER A 53 -14.31 -4.01 15.64
N LYS A 54 -13.23 -3.86 14.86
CA LYS A 54 -11.86 -3.89 15.39
C LYS A 54 -11.66 -2.83 16.47
N ARG A 55 -11.96 -1.56 16.16
CA ARG A 55 -11.78 -0.43 17.09
C ARG A 55 -12.56 -0.63 18.38
N THR A 56 -13.83 -1.01 18.27
CA THR A 56 -14.75 -1.21 19.39
C THR A 56 -14.35 -2.43 20.22
N GLY A 57 -14.04 -3.55 19.57
CA GLY A 57 -13.61 -4.78 20.23
C GLY A 57 -12.29 -4.61 20.98
N PHE A 58 -11.28 -4.01 20.35
CA PHE A 58 -9.99 -3.73 21.01
C PHE A 58 -10.15 -2.77 22.19
N ALA A 59 -10.91 -1.67 22.02
CA ALA A 59 -11.16 -0.72 23.08
C ALA A 59 -11.90 -1.36 24.27
N ALA A 60 -12.93 -2.17 24.01
CA ALA A 60 -13.69 -2.89 25.04
C ALA A 60 -12.81 -3.91 25.78
N ALA A 61 -12.02 -4.71 25.04
CA ALA A 61 -11.10 -5.68 25.63
C ALA A 61 -10.05 -4.98 26.50
N LYS A 62 -9.43 -3.91 25.99
CA LYS A 62 -8.47 -3.10 26.75
C LYS A 62 -9.08 -2.52 28.03
N ALA A 63 -10.30 -1.97 27.94
CA ALA A 63 -10.99 -1.42 29.10
C ALA A 63 -11.22 -2.49 30.19
N VAL A 64 -11.73 -3.67 29.81
CA VAL A 64 -11.98 -4.77 30.76
C VAL A 64 -10.68 -5.31 31.35
N ILE A 65 -9.63 -5.51 30.55
CA ILE A 65 -8.30 -5.95 31.02
C ILE A 65 -7.76 -4.98 32.08
N LEU A 66 -7.84 -3.67 31.86
CA LEU A 66 -7.35 -2.66 32.81
C LEU A 66 -8.13 -2.60 34.12
N THR A 67 -9.35 -3.14 34.17
CA THR A 67 -10.11 -3.27 35.44
C THR A 67 -9.67 -4.47 36.28
N HIS A 68 -8.91 -5.40 35.71
CA HIS A 68 -8.48 -6.62 36.40
C HIS A 68 -7.52 -6.29 37.56
N PRO A 69 -7.64 -6.93 38.75
CA PRO A 69 -6.78 -6.65 39.90
C PRO A 69 -5.27 -6.76 39.59
N ASN A 70 -4.88 -7.70 38.74
CA ASN A 70 -3.47 -7.88 38.37
C ASN A 70 -2.97 -6.83 37.36
N ALA A 71 -3.85 -6.30 36.51
CA ALA A 71 -3.52 -5.15 35.67
C ALA A 71 -3.31 -3.90 36.54
N ARG A 72 -4.19 -3.66 37.52
CA ARG A 72 -4.10 -2.56 38.49
C ARG A 72 -2.87 -2.66 39.40
N ALA A 73 -2.44 -3.88 39.72
CA ALA A 73 -1.22 -4.14 40.48
C ALA A 73 0.07 -4.03 39.63
N GLY A 74 -0.03 -3.66 38.34
CA GLY A 74 1.11 -3.46 37.46
C GLY A 74 1.74 -4.74 36.91
N ALA A 75 1.07 -5.90 37.03
CA ALA A 75 1.58 -7.17 36.50
C ALA A 75 1.46 -7.27 34.96
N ILE A 76 0.63 -6.42 34.35
CA ILE A 76 0.52 -6.26 32.90
C ILE A 76 1.24 -4.97 32.52
N ALA A 77 2.34 -5.10 31.79
CA ALA A 77 3.11 -3.97 31.30
C ALA A 77 2.61 -3.48 29.94
N GLN A 78 2.04 -4.37 29.13
CA GLN A 78 1.73 -4.10 27.73
C GLN A 78 0.47 -4.84 27.26
N ILE A 79 -0.32 -4.18 26.41
CA ILE A 79 -1.47 -4.76 25.72
C ILE A 79 -1.27 -4.50 24.22
N ASP A 80 -0.99 -5.56 23.47
CA ASP A 80 -0.72 -5.51 22.03
C ASP A 80 -1.99 -5.74 21.22
N ASP A 81 -2.24 -4.86 20.25
CA ASP A 81 -3.26 -5.05 19.20
C ASP A 81 -2.64 -5.83 18.03
N ARG A 82 -3.09 -7.07 17.85
CA ARG A 82 -2.80 -7.94 16.71
C ARG A 82 -4.08 -8.36 15.99
N ILE A 83 -5.16 -7.59 16.11
CA ILE A 83 -6.40 -7.82 15.38
C ILE A 83 -6.22 -7.34 13.93
N THR A 84 -6.54 -8.20 12.97
CA THR A 84 -6.69 -7.85 11.55
C THR A 84 -8.15 -7.56 11.24
N VAL A 85 -8.42 -6.87 10.12
CA VAL A 85 -9.79 -6.73 9.60
C VAL A 85 -9.99 -7.77 8.51
N SER A 86 -11.13 -8.44 8.52
CA SER A 86 -11.52 -9.42 7.53
C SER A 86 -11.68 -8.76 6.18
N HIS A 87 -11.22 -9.46 5.14
CA HIS A 87 -11.24 -8.95 3.78
C HIS A 87 -12.67 -8.97 3.17
N ASP A 88 -13.69 -9.42 3.91
CA ASP A 88 -15.07 -9.50 3.41
C ASP A 88 -15.76 -8.13 3.23
N GLN A 89 -15.29 -7.05 3.88
CA GLN A 89 -15.74 -5.67 3.55
C GLN A 89 -15.36 -5.28 2.11
N ASN A 90 -14.34 -5.92 1.54
CA ASN A 90 -14.00 -5.73 0.13
C ASN A 90 -15.20 -6.14 -0.76
N THR A 91 -16.10 -7.05 -0.36
CA THR A 91 -17.17 -7.52 -1.26
C THR A 91 -18.35 -6.56 -1.43
N GLN A 92 -18.73 -5.78 -0.40
CA GLN A 92 -19.79 -4.77 -0.54
C GLN A 92 -19.31 -3.51 -1.27
N ASP A 93 -18.11 -3.03 -0.95
CA ASP A 93 -17.56 -1.81 -1.56
C ASP A 93 -17.10 -2.04 -3.00
N VAL A 94 -16.54 -3.23 -3.31
CA VAL A 94 -16.30 -3.66 -4.71
C VAL A 94 -17.62 -3.67 -5.49
N SER A 95 -18.74 -4.09 -4.89
CA SER A 95 -20.04 -4.11 -5.58
C SER A 95 -20.55 -2.70 -5.92
N LEU A 96 -20.39 -1.73 -5.01
CA LEU A 96 -20.78 -0.34 -5.26
C LEU A 96 -19.92 0.30 -6.35
N LEU A 97 -18.60 0.09 -6.30
CA LEU A 97 -17.68 0.59 -7.32
C LEU A 97 -18.03 0.00 -8.70
N SER A 98 -18.23 -1.31 -8.79
CA SER A 98 -18.62 -1.95 -10.05
C SER A 98 -19.92 -1.41 -10.60
N GLN A 99 -20.97 -1.27 -9.77
CA GLN A 99 -22.25 -0.68 -10.18
C GLN A 99 -22.09 0.76 -10.67
N ALA A 100 -21.27 1.56 -9.98
CA ALA A 100 -21.04 2.95 -10.34
C ALA A 100 -20.33 3.07 -11.70
N ILE A 101 -19.32 2.24 -11.96
CA ILE A 101 -18.62 2.18 -13.25
C ILE A 101 -19.54 1.64 -14.36
N GLU A 102 -20.32 0.60 -14.11
CA GLU A 102 -21.31 0.07 -15.06
C GLU A 102 -22.35 1.14 -15.45
N SER A 103 -22.76 1.99 -14.51
CA SER A 103 -23.73 3.06 -14.76
C SER A 103 -23.25 4.13 -15.75
N LEU A 104 -21.94 4.17 -16.06
CA LEU A 104 -21.38 5.05 -17.09
C LEU A 104 -21.78 4.65 -18.51
N GLY A 105 -22.25 3.40 -18.72
CA GLY A 105 -22.75 2.94 -20.02
C GLY A 105 -21.68 2.51 -21.03
N TYR A 106 -20.47 2.18 -20.56
CA TYR A 106 -19.40 1.62 -21.38
C TYR A 106 -19.37 0.10 -21.29
N ASP A 107 -20.03 -0.61 -22.21
CA ASP A 107 -20.14 -2.09 -22.19
C ASP A 107 -18.79 -2.83 -22.25
N TRP A 108 -17.72 -2.16 -22.67
CA TRP A 108 -16.36 -2.69 -22.77
C TRP A 108 -15.48 -2.39 -21.55
N LEU A 109 -15.96 -1.56 -20.61
CA LEU A 109 -15.22 -1.10 -19.44
C LEU A 109 -15.62 -1.92 -18.22
N THR A 110 -14.62 -2.39 -17.49
CA THR A 110 -14.80 -3.08 -16.21
C THR A 110 -13.90 -2.46 -15.16
N VAL A 111 -14.21 -2.73 -13.89
CA VAL A 111 -13.38 -2.33 -12.76
C VAL A 111 -13.13 -3.55 -11.87
N GLU A 112 -11.87 -3.71 -11.48
CA GLU A 112 -11.45 -4.65 -10.44
C GLU A 112 -10.97 -3.86 -9.24
N ALA A 113 -11.50 -4.15 -8.05
CA ALA A 113 -11.02 -3.54 -6.82
C ALA A 113 -10.23 -4.54 -5.97
N ARG A 114 -9.03 -4.10 -5.60
CA ARG A 114 -8.15 -4.70 -4.59
C ARG A 114 -8.00 -3.67 -3.46
N PRO A 115 -7.52 -4.06 -2.27
CA PRO A 115 -7.37 -3.12 -1.16
C PRO A 115 -6.63 -1.84 -1.58
N LYS A 116 -7.32 -0.71 -1.55
CA LYS A 116 -6.83 0.64 -1.94
C LYS A 116 -6.51 0.85 -3.42
N ILE A 117 -6.81 -0.10 -4.30
CA ILE A 117 -6.51 -0.06 -5.73
C ILE A 117 -7.78 -0.36 -6.52
N ALA A 118 -8.17 0.54 -7.42
CA ALA A 118 -9.16 0.26 -8.44
C ALA A 118 -8.49 0.21 -9.81
N THR A 119 -8.69 -0.86 -10.56
CA THR A 119 -8.11 -1.03 -11.89
C THR A 119 -9.21 -1.04 -12.95
N LEU A 120 -9.20 -0.03 -13.82
CA LEU A 120 -10.12 0.04 -14.96
C LEU A 120 -9.54 -0.73 -16.13
N SER A 121 -10.26 -1.72 -16.63
CA SER A 121 -9.81 -2.60 -17.70
C SER A 121 -10.83 -2.62 -18.84
N GLY A 122 -10.36 -2.94 -20.05
CA GLY A 122 -11.22 -3.00 -21.21
C GLY A 122 -10.50 -2.73 -22.53
N VAL A 123 -11.24 -2.85 -23.63
CA VAL A 123 -10.75 -2.53 -24.97
C VAL A 123 -11.59 -1.39 -25.54
N ALA A 124 -11.09 -0.17 -25.42
CA ALA A 124 -11.76 1.01 -25.94
C ALA A 124 -11.71 1.02 -27.49
N PRO A 125 -12.77 1.49 -28.17
CA PRO A 125 -12.78 1.59 -29.63
C PRO A 125 -11.78 2.63 -30.18
N THR A 126 -11.57 3.72 -29.45
CA THR A 126 -10.64 4.80 -29.83
C THR A 126 -9.98 5.39 -28.59
N ARG A 127 -8.85 6.09 -28.78
CA ARG A 127 -8.18 6.82 -27.69
C ARG A 127 -9.08 7.90 -27.06
N ALA A 128 -9.87 8.62 -27.86
CA ALA A 128 -10.81 9.61 -27.33
C ALA A 128 -11.84 8.97 -26.38
N ILE A 129 -12.43 7.85 -26.79
CA ILE A 129 -13.41 7.11 -25.97
C ILE A 129 -12.74 6.55 -24.69
N LYS A 130 -11.49 6.09 -24.78
CA LYS A 130 -10.70 5.69 -23.61
C LYS A 130 -10.56 6.84 -22.61
N GLU A 131 -10.15 8.02 -23.09
CA GLU A 131 -9.95 9.19 -22.24
C GLU A 131 -11.26 9.64 -21.57
N ASP A 132 -12.35 9.71 -22.35
CA ASP A 132 -13.67 10.09 -21.82
C ASP A 132 -14.14 9.12 -20.73
N ALA A 133 -13.96 7.80 -20.95
CA ALA A 133 -14.33 6.78 -19.98
C ALA A 133 -13.49 6.83 -18.70
N TYR A 134 -12.16 6.99 -18.83
CA TYR A 134 -11.27 7.09 -17.68
C TYR A 134 -11.59 8.33 -16.82
N LEU A 135 -11.80 9.49 -17.43
CA LEU A 135 -12.14 10.72 -16.72
C LEU A 135 -13.53 10.62 -16.06
N ALA A 136 -14.50 9.99 -16.72
CA ALA A 136 -15.82 9.75 -16.14
C ALA A 136 -15.73 8.85 -14.89
N ALA A 137 -14.95 7.78 -14.96
CA ALA A 137 -14.70 6.90 -13.82
C ALA A 137 -13.98 7.62 -12.67
N GLN A 138 -12.96 8.42 -12.98
CA GLN A 138 -12.26 9.24 -11.99
C GLN A 138 -13.23 10.21 -11.28
N GLN A 139 -14.13 10.85 -12.04
CA GLN A 139 -15.14 11.76 -11.48
C GLN A 139 -16.14 11.05 -10.58
N VAL A 140 -16.58 9.84 -10.95
CA VAL A 140 -17.46 9.01 -10.12
C VAL A 140 -16.81 8.71 -8.77
N ILE A 141 -15.59 8.17 -8.79
CA ILE A 141 -14.84 7.85 -7.56
C ILE A 141 -14.62 9.12 -6.73
N ALA A 142 -14.24 10.24 -7.35
CA ALA A 142 -14.01 11.49 -6.64
C ALA A 142 -15.28 12.11 -6.03
N SER A 143 -16.47 11.78 -6.55
CA SER A 143 -17.74 12.30 -6.06
C SER A 143 -18.36 11.49 -4.93
N ASP A 144 -17.90 10.25 -4.72
CA ASP A 144 -18.40 9.35 -3.69
C ASP A 144 -17.39 9.26 -2.54
N ARG A 145 -17.80 9.73 -1.37
CA ARG A 145 -16.94 9.74 -0.19
C ARG A 145 -16.56 8.34 0.30
N ALA A 146 -17.47 7.36 0.18
CA ALA A 146 -17.17 5.99 0.57
C ALA A 146 -16.11 5.39 -0.37
N LEU A 147 -16.22 5.65 -1.67
CA LEU A 147 -15.21 5.21 -2.65
C LEU A 147 -13.87 5.93 -2.46
N LEU A 148 -13.85 7.21 -2.07
CA LEU A 148 -12.62 7.95 -1.77
C LEU A 148 -11.84 7.38 -0.59
N ASP A 149 -12.54 6.95 0.46
CA ASP A 149 -11.88 6.34 1.62
C ASP A 149 -11.32 4.95 1.28
N GLU A 150 -11.87 4.27 0.25
CA GLU A 150 -11.50 2.92 -0.16
C GLU A 150 -10.53 2.81 -1.34
N VAL A 151 -10.45 3.81 -2.23
CA VAL A 151 -9.58 3.78 -3.41
C VAL A 151 -8.51 4.88 -3.28
N TYR A 152 -7.26 4.49 -3.04
CA TYR A 152 -6.15 5.44 -3.06
C TYR A 152 -5.67 5.72 -4.48
N VAL A 153 -5.74 4.72 -5.37
CA VAL A 153 -5.21 4.83 -6.72
C VAL A 153 -6.14 4.20 -7.74
N LEU A 154 -6.35 4.92 -8.85
CA LEU A 154 -7.14 4.48 -10.01
C LEU A 154 -6.21 4.16 -11.18
N VAL A 155 -6.03 2.88 -11.45
CA VAL A 155 -5.09 2.38 -12.46
C VAL A 155 -5.77 2.30 -13.83
N ASP A 156 -5.15 2.89 -14.85
CA ASP A 156 -5.54 2.75 -16.26
C ASP A 156 -4.97 1.47 -16.90
N ALA A 157 -5.73 0.38 -16.83
CA ALA A 157 -5.48 -0.85 -17.59
C ALA A 157 -6.31 -0.92 -18.89
N ILE A 158 -6.88 0.21 -19.36
CA ILE A 158 -7.67 0.26 -20.59
C ILE A 158 -6.74 0.24 -21.79
N SER A 159 -6.97 -0.69 -22.70
CA SER A 159 -6.30 -0.78 -24.00
C SER A 159 -7.13 -0.09 -25.10
N VAL A 160 -6.50 0.25 -26.23
CA VAL A 160 -7.21 0.76 -27.42
C VAL A 160 -7.15 -0.28 -28.53
N SER A 161 -8.28 -0.49 -29.20
CA SER A 161 -8.39 -1.31 -30.41
C SER A 161 -7.33 -0.87 -31.44
N GLY A 162 -6.37 -1.74 -31.77
CA GLY A 162 -5.24 -1.41 -32.64
C GLY A 162 -3.88 -1.36 -31.95
N GLY A 163 -3.80 -1.64 -30.63
CA GLY A 163 -2.55 -2.07 -29.99
C GLY A 163 -1.82 -1.04 -29.13
N GLU A 164 -2.49 0.01 -28.65
CA GLU A 164 -1.90 0.88 -27.62
C GLU A 164 -1.88 0.14 -26.27
N PRO A 165 -0.70 -0.13 -25.69
CA PRO A 165 -0.58 -0.85 -24.42
C PRO A 165 -1.09 0.01 -23.25
N SER A 166 -1.79 -0.61 -22.32
CA SER A 166 -2.28 0.07 -21.11
C SER A 166 -1.17 0.23 -20.07
N PHE A 167 -1.32 1.17 -19.13
CA PHE A 167 -0.37 1.35 -18.05
C PHE A 167 -0.47 0.23 -17.00
N GLY A 168 -1.67 -0.30 -16.81
CA GLY A 168 -2.05 -1.09 -15.64
C GLY A 168 -2.23 -2.59 -15.79
N ASN A 169 -2.11 -3.19 -16.98
CA ASN A 169 -2.37 -4.63 -17.14
C ASN A 169 -1.56 -5.49 -16.15
N ILE A 170 -0.31 -5.12 -15.91
CA ILE A 170 0.57 -5.83 -14.97
C ILE A 170 0.07 -5.82 -13.52
N VAL A 171 -0.72 -4.80 -13.13
CA VAL A 171 -1.27 -4.67 -11.78
C VAL A 171 -2.34 -5.73 -11.53
N SER A 172 -3.20 -6.00 -12.51
CA SER A 172 -4.22 -7.06 -12.42
C SER A 172 -3.61 -8.46 -12.43
N GLU A 173 -2.46 -8.65 -13.08
CA GLU A 173 -1.78 -9.95 -13.17
C GLU A 173 -0.94 -10.28 -11.92
N LEU A 174 -0.58 -9.28 -11.12
CA LEU A 174 0.25 -9.47 -9.93
C LEU A 174 -0.55 -10.17 -8.81
N PRO A 175 -0.08 -11.26 -8.19
CA PRO A 175 -0.81 -11.95 -7.12
C PRO A 175 -0.99 -11.06 -5.86
N LEU A 176 -1.87 -11.45 -4.94
CA LEU A 176 -2.09 -10.72 -3.68
C LEU A 176 -0.86 -10.67 -2.75
N GLN A 177 0.02 -11.66 -2.86
CA GLN A 177 1.29 -11.73 -2.14
C GLN A 177 2.40 -12.08 -3.14
N PRO A 178 2.88 -11.08 -3.90
CA PRO A 178 3.95 -11.29 -4.87
C PRO A 178 5.28 -11.53 -4.19
N THR A 179 6.15 -12.31 -4.84
CA THR A 179 7.55 -12.43 -4.43
C THR A 179 8.35 -11.18 -4.83
N SER A 180 9.55 -10.98 -4.25
CA SER A 180 10.44 -9.86 -4.60
C SER A 180 10.74 -9.82 -6.11
N GLY A 181 10.99 -10.98 -6.72
CA GLY A 181 11.20 -11.09 -8.16
C GLY A 181 9.98 -10.73 -9.01
N GLN A 182 8.77 -11.07 -8.57
CA GLN A 182 7.54 -10.65 -9.25
C GLN A 182 7.31 -9.14 -9.14
N CYS A 183 7.58 -8.56 -7.97
CA CYS A 183 7.55 -7.12 -7.75
C CYS A 183 8.54 -6.38 -8.63
N GLN A 184 9.80 -6.84 -8.66
CA GLN A 184 10.84 -6.26 -9.51
C GLN A 184 10.43 -6.31 -10.99
N SER A 185 9.96 -7.47 -11.45
CA SER A 185 9.51 -7.61 -12.84
C SER A 185 8.32 -6.71 -13.17
N ALA A 186 7.39 -6.51 -12.24
CA ALA A 186 6.27 -5.62 -12.44
C ALA A 186 6.71 -4.16 -12.60
N PHE A 187 7.65 -3.70 -11.77
CA PHE A 187 8.23 -2.37 -11.88
C PHE A 187 9.02 -2.16 -13.18
N GLU A 188 9.80 -3.15 -13.62
CA GLU A 188 10.51 -3.09 -14.90
C GLU A 188 9.53 -2.98 -16.07
N GLN A 189 8.46 -3.77 -16.06
CA GLN A 189 7.44 -3.75 -17.10
C GLN A 189 6.60 -2.47 -17.09
N VAL A 190 6.32 -1.88 -15.92
CA VAL A 190 5.50 -0.65 -15.88
C VAL A 190 6.24 0.55 -16.45
N ILE A 191 7.57 0.58 -16.33
CA ILE A 191 8.42 1.69 -16.76
C ILE A 191 9.06 1.47 -18.14
N VAL A 192 9.09 0.24 -18.68
CA VAL A 192 9.70 -0.04 -19.99
C VAL A 192 9.08 0.82 -21.08
N ASP A 193 9.93 1.41 -21.92
CA ASP A 193 9.57 2.35 -22.99
C ASP A 193 8.75 3.59 -22.54
N ARG A 194 8.70 3.85 -21.23
CA ARG A 194 8.00 4.97 -20.60
C ARG A 194 8.97 5.79 -19.75
N LYS A 195 8.56 7.01 -19.41
CA LYS A 195 9.38 7.93 -18.61
C LYS A 195 8.49 8.72 -17.67
N VAL A 196 9.00 8.94 -16.46
CA VAL A 196 8.47 9.99 -15.60
C VAL A 196 8.95 11.34 -16.16
N GLU A 197 7.99 12.19 -16.49
CA GLU A 197 8.21 13.52 -17.02
C GLU A 197 8.10 14.57 -15.93
N PHE A 198 9.04 15.51 -15.99
CA PHE A 198 9.09 16.67 -15.10
C PHE A 198 9.04 17.95 -15.92
N ALA A 199 8.56 19.03 -15.30
CA ALA A 199 8.67 20.36 -15.89
C ALA A 199 10.15 20.70 -16.18
N LEU A 200 10.38 21.54 -17.20
CA LEU A 200 11.72 21.82 -17.70
C LEU A 200 12.62 22.38 -16.58
N ASN A 201 13.75 21.72 -16.33
CA ASN A 201 14.70 22.06 -15.25
C ASN A 201 14.07 22.14 -13.85
N GLN A 202 12.98 21.41 -13.63
CA GLN A 202 12.26 21.35 -12.36
C GLN A 202 12.05 19.89 -11.94
N ALA A 203 11.64 19.73 -10.69
CA ALA A 203 11.20 18.46 -10.10
C ALA A 203 9.67 18.30 -10.06
N SER A 204 8.91 19.30 -10.51
CA SER A 204 7.45 19.20 -10.61
C SER A 204 7.04 18.16 -11.64
N LEU A 205 6.31 17.13 -11.20
CA LEU A 205 5.74 16.09 -12.04
C LEU A 205 4.77 16.68 -13.06
N ARG A 206 4.77 16.16 -14.29
CA ARG A 206 3.79 16.55 -15.32
C ARG A 206 2.59 15.61 -15.26
N PRO A 207 1.38 16.09 -15.62
CA PRO A 207 0.19 15.25 -15.68
C PRO A 207 0.34 14.00 -16.55
N ALA A 208 1.18 14.07 -17.60
CA ALA A 208 1.50 12.93 -18.47
C ALA A 208 2.13 11.73 -17.74
N SER A 209 2.66 11.92 -16.53
CA SER A 209 3.26 10.86 -15.70
C SER A 209 2.30 10.23 -14.71
N GLU A 210 1.13 10.83 -14.47
CA GLU A 210 0.21 10.40 -13.41
C GLU A 210 -0.19 8.93 -13.60
N ARG A 211 -0.64 8.53 -14.80
CA ARG A 211 -1.03 7.11 -15.05
C ARG A 211 0.09 6.10 -14.84
N LEU A 212 1.32 6.47 -15.17
CA LEU A 212 2.49 5.64 -14.92
C LEU A 212 2.76 5.53 -13.41
N LEU A 213 2.69 6.66 -12.70
CA LEU A 213 2.91 6.70 -11.26
C LEU A 213 1.77 6.03 -10.48
N ASP A 214 0.54 6.06 -10.98
CA ASP A 214 -0.60 5.34 -10.42
C ASP A 214 -0.38 3.83 -10.51
N ALA A 215 0.06 3.34 -11.68
CA ALA A 215 0.41 1.94 -11.85
C ALA A 215 1.60 1.54 -10.95
N ALA A 216 2.65 2.36 -10.87
CA ALA A 216 3.78 2.13 -9.96
C ALA A 216 3.37 2.14 -8.48
N THR A 217 2.46 3.04 -8.09
CA THR A 217 1.89 3.12 -6.74
C THR A 217 1.11 1.85 -6.41
N ALA A 218 0.27 1.37 -7.33
CA ALA A 218 -0.48 0.14 -7.15
C ALA A 218 0.46 -1.06 -6.96
N ILE A 219 1.53 -1.17 -7.75
CA ILE A 219 2.56 -2.20 -7.56
C ILE A 219 3.20 -2.06 -6.17
N ALA A 220 3.56 -0.85 -5.74
CA ALA A 220 4.16 -0.61 -4.41
C ALA A 220 3.23 -1.00 -3.25
N LEU A 221 1.92 -0.76 -3.39
CA LEU A 221 0.90 -1.16 -2.40
C LEU A 221 0.76 -2.69 -2.31
N LEU A 222 0.85 -3.39 -3.44
CA LEU A 222 0.83 -4.86 -3.49
C LEU A 222 2.13 -5.50 -3.00
N CYS A 223 3.26 -4.82 -3.21
CA CYS A 223 4.62 -5.23 -2.83
C CYS A 223 5.06 -4.68 -1.46
N LYS A 224 4.12 -4.35 -0.57
CA LYS A 224 4.35 -3.65 0.71
C LYS A 224 5.29 -4.35 1.69
N ASP A 225 5.59 -5.63 1.47
CA ASP A 225 6.50 -6.41 2.33
C ASP A 225 7.97 -6.12 2.02
N TYR A 226 8.25 -5.47 0.88
CA TYR A 226 9.58 -5.09 0.44
C TYR A 226 9.78 -3.57 0.49
N GLU A 227 11.05 -3.15 0.51
CA GLU A 227 11.40 -1.75 0.30
C GLU A 227 11.55 -1.48 -1.20
N LEU A 228 11.05 -0.33 -1.64
CA LEU A 228 11.22 0.18 -3.00
C LEU A 228 12.20 1.35 -2.96
N GLU A 229 13.29 1.23 -3.71
CA GLU A 229 14.22 2.30 -4.02
C GLU A 229 13.83 2.96 -5.36
N ILE A 230 13.70 4.28 -5.35
CA ILE A 230 13.36 5.12 -6.49
C ILE A 230 14.64 5.83 -6.94
N GLY A 231 15.24 5.33 -8.01
CA GLY A 231 16.45 5.89 -8.60
C GLY A 231 16.12 6.89 -9.68
N VAL A 232 16.73 8.07 -9.65
CA VAL A 232 16.60 9.06 -10.73
C VAL A 232 17.97 9.47 -11.25
N HIS A 233 18.11 9.48 -12.58
CA HIS A 233 19.37 9.78 -13.27
C HIS A 233 19.21 10.95 -14.25
N THR A 234 20.28 11.72 -14.41
CA THR A 234 20.39 12.76 -15.43
C THR A 234 21.29 12.30 -16.58
N ASP A 235 21.37 13.11 -17.63
CA ASP A 235 22.45 12.98 -18.61
C ASP A 235 23.68 13.80 -18.20
N ALA A 236 24.78 13.64 -18.94
CA ALA A 236 26.08 14.24 -18.65
C ALA A 236 26.18 15.75 -18.96
N ARG A 237 25.06 16.43 -19.26
CA ARG A 237 25.05 17.87 -19.54
C ARG A 237 24.63 18.61 -18.28
N GLY A 238 25.36 19.68 -17.96
CA GLY A 238 25.21 20.40 -16.69
C GLY A 238 26.45 20.21 -15.83
N SER A 239 26.44 20.76 -14.62
CA SER A 239 27.47 20.45 -13.64
C SER A 239 27.01 19.26 -12.78
N ASP A 240 27.95 18.44 -12.34
CA ASP A 240 27.70 17.25 -11.53
C ASP A 240 26.86 17.59 -10.29
N GLY A 241 27.19 18.70 -9.61
CA GLY A 241 26.46 19.16 -8.44
C GLY A 241 25.02 19.58 -8.75
N TYR A 242 24.79 20.26 -9.88
CA TYR A 242 23.44 20.60 -10.33
C TYR A 242 22.63 19.35 -10.67
N ASN A 243 23.24 18.42 -11.41
CA ASN A 243 22.62 17.18 -11.83
C ASN A 243 22.26 16.28 -10.65
N LEU A 244 23.13 16.20 -9.64
CA LEU A 244 22.87 15.46 -8.41
C LEU A 244 21.67 16.04 -7.66
N ILE A 245 21.65 17.35 -7.41
CA ILE A 245 20.52 18.03 -6.73
C ILE A 245 19.22 17.82 -7.51
N LEU A 246 19.21 18.09 -8.81
CA LEU A 246 18.02 17.97 -9.64
C LEU A 246 17.48 16.53 -9.66
N SER A 247 18.36 15.52 -9.73
CA SER A 247 17.94 14.12 -9.67
C SER A 247 17.34 13.76 -8.31
N GLN A 248 17.88 14.26 -7.21
CA GLN A 248 17.37 13.99 -5.87
C GLN A 248 15.99 14.61 -5.68
N GLU A 249 15.82 15.89 -6.04
CA GLU A 249 14.52 16.57 -5.95
C GLU A 249 13.44 15.85 -6.77
N ARG A 250 13.80 15.28 -7.92
CA ARG A 250 12.91 14.48 -8.76
C ARG A 250 12.56 13.14 -8.13
N ALA A 251 13.54 12.44 -7.56
CA ALA A 251 13.30 11.20 -6.82
C ALA A 251 12.36 11.45 -5.62
N ASP A 252 12.58 12.55 -4.89
CA ASP A 252 11.74 12.96 -3.77
C ASP A 252 10.32 13.31 -4.21
N SER A 253 10.15 13.90 -5.40
CA SER A 253 8.83 14.20 -5.97
C SER A 253 8.04 12.94 -6.31
N ILE A 254 8.70 11.92 -6.88
CA ILE A 254 8.09 10.61 -7.12
C ILE A 254 7.72 9.96 -5.78
N LYS A 255 8.64 9.93 -4.82
CA LYS A 255 8.38 9.38 -3.47
C LYS A 255 7.18 10.06 -2.82
N THR A 256 7.10 11.39 -2.90
CA THR A 256 5.98 12.16 -2.35
C THR A 256 4.67 11.80 -3.04
N TYR A 257 4.67 11.60 -4.36
CA TYR A 257 3.50 11.13 -5.08
C TYR A 257 2.99 9.79 -4.53
N LEU A 258 3.87 8.78 -4.43
CA LEU A 258 3.52 7.45 -3.92
C LEU A 258 2.99 7.52 -2.47
N ILE A 259 3.59 8.35 -1.61
CA ILE A 259 3.14 8.55 -0.22
C ILE A 259 1.74 9.17 -0.17
N ASN A 260 1.47 10.17 -1.00
CA ASN A 260 0.16 10.81 -1.07
C ASN A 260 -0.94 9.86 -1.55
N HIS A 261 -0.58 8.79 -2.26
CA HIS A 261 -1.47 7.71 -2.67
C HIS A 261 -1.35 6.46 -1.76
N GLY A 262 -0.87 6.66 -0.52
CA GLY A 262 -0.99 5.71 0.57
C GLY A 262 0.13 4.67 0.72
N VAL A 263 1.21 4.76 -0.07
CA VAL A 263 2.38 3.92 0.16
C VAL A 263 3.09 4.37 1.44
N SER A 264 3.43 3.43 2.32
CA SER A 264 4.11 3.77 3.58
C SER A 264 5.47 4.43 3.31
N PRO A 265 5.78 5.59 3.92
CA PRO A 265 7.09 6.23 3.79
C PRO A 265 8.26 5.34 4.22
N SER A 266 8.02 4.39 5.14
CA SER A 266 9.02 3.42 5.62
C SER A 266 9.39 2.34 4.59
N ASN A 267 8.61 2.22 3.51
CA ASN A 267 8.86 1.28 2.43
C ASN A 267 9.49 1.96 1.21
N LEU A 268 9.84 3.24 1.32
CA LEU A 268 10.32 4.03 0.18
C LEU A 268 11.65 4.70 0.48
N THR A 269 12.62 4.47 -0.38
CA THR A 269 13.87 5.23 -0.46
C THR A 269 13.94 5.94 -1.80
N ALA A 270 14.47 7.16 -1.83
CA ALA A 270 14.58 7.98 -3.04
C ALA A 270 16.02 8.44 -3.19
N THR A 271 16.63 8.12 -4.33
CA THR A 271 18.04 8.38 -4.60
C THR A 271 18.21 9.12 -5.91
N GLY A 272 18.74 10.34 -5.83
CA GLY A 272 19.27 11.05 -6.99
C GLY A 272 20.70 10.61 -7.29
N TYR A 273 20.91 9.98 -8.45
CA TYR A 273 22.24 9.54 -8.87
C TYR A 273 22.97 10.58 -9.74
N GLY A 274 22.30 11.65 -10.16
CA GLY A 274 22.80 12.58 -11.16
C GLY A 274 23.26 11.83 -12.41
N GLU A 275 24.44 12.17 -12.92
CA GLU A 275 25.06 11.55 -14.10
C GLU A 275 26.04 10.42 -13.75
N THR A 276 26.16 10.03 -12.47
CA THR A 276 27.23 9.14 -11.99
C THR A 276 27.10 7.69 -12.44
N GLN A 277 25.93 7.29 -12.92
CA GLN A 277 25.64 5.93 -13.40
C GLN A 277 25.00 5.95 -14.80
N PRO A 278 25.78 6.28 -15.86
CA PRO A 278 25.28 6.31 -17.22
C PRO A 278 25.08 4.89 -17.76
N LEU A 279 23.94 4.64 -18.42
CA LEU A 279 23.75 3.42 -19.21
C LEU A 279 24.55 3.46 -20.51
N ASP A 280 24.71 4.65 -21.08
CA ASP A 280 25.43 4.89 -22.31
C ASP A 280 26.38 6.09 -22.10
N PRO A 281 27.70 5.88 -22.00
CA PRO A 281 28.65 6.95 -21.72
C PRO A 281 28.91 7.86 -22.93
N ALA A 282 28.31 7.58 -24.10
CA ALA A 282 28.50 8.39 -25.29
C ALA A 282 27.91 9.80 -25.12
N MET A 283 28.54 10.79 -25.75
CA MET A 283 28.08 12.19 -25.77
C MET A 283 27.17 12.46 -26.97
N THR A 284 26.09 11.69 -27.07
CA THR A 284 25.11 11.80 -28.18
C THR A 284 23.71 12.05 -27.64
N ASN A 285 22.85 12.68 -28.45
CA ASN A 285 21.44 12.90 -28.06
C ASN A 285 20.71 11.61 -27.69
N GLN A 286 21.04 10.49 -28.36
CA GLN A 286 20.48 9.18 -28.05
C GLN A 286 20.93 8.68 -26.68
N ALA A 287 22.23 8.77 -26.37
CA ALA A 287 22.77 8.40 -25.05
C ALA A 287 22.19 9.28 -23.93
N TYR A 288 22.09 10.59 -24.15
CA TYR A 288 21.46 11.50 -23.19
C TYR A 288 20.00 11.14 -22.92
N GLN A 289 19.25 10.74 -23.95
CA GLN A 289 17.87 10.29 -23.77
C GLN A 289 17.77 8.98 -22.99
N LYS A 290 18.72 8.05 -23.14
CA LYS A 290 18.77 6.80 -22.37
C LYS A 290 19.15 7.05 -20.91
N ASN A 291 20.10 7.94 -20.65
CA ASN A 291 20.60 8.20 -19.29
C ASN A 291 19.57 8.95 -18.44
N ARG A 292 18.75 9.84 -19.03
CA ARG A 292 17.59 10.45 -18.35
C ARG A 292 16.50 9.41 -18.13
N ARG A 293 16.51 8.78 -16.97
CA ARG A 293 15.62 7.68 -16.62
C ARG A 293 15.27 7.67 -15.13
N THR A 294 14.21 6.93 -14.83
CA THR A 294 13.79 6.56 -13.49
C THR A 294 13.88 5.04 -13.37
N GLU A 295 14.36 4.57 -12.24
CA GLU A 295 14.44 3.15 -11.89
C GLU A 295 13.64 2.90 -10.62
N PHE A 296 13.09 1.69 -10.52
CA PHE A 296 12.33 1.21 -9.39
C PHE A 296 12.92 -0.14 -9.01
N ASN A 297 13.59 -0.19 -7.85
CA ASN A 297 14.36 -1.36 -7.42
C ASN A 297 13.82 -1.91 -6.12
N ILE A 298 13.50 -3.20 -6.10
CA ILE A 298 13.13 -3.92 -4.87
C ILE A 298 14.39 -4.21 -4.05
N VAL A 299 14.36 -3.78 -2.79
CA VAL A 299 15.43 -4.02 -1.81
C VAL A 299 14.93 -5.02 -0.77
N GLU A 300 15.66 -6.11 -0.60
CA GLU A 300 15.40 -7.10 0.45
C GLU A 300 15.89 -6.55 1.81
N ARG A 301 15.05 -6.71 2.85
CA ARG A 301 15.32 -6.25 4.21
C ARG A 301 16.12 -7.27 5.02
#